data_AF-A0A8C2ZJF0-F1
#
_entry.id   AF-A0A8C2ZJF0-F1
#
_cell.length_a   1.000
_cell.length_b   1.000
_cell.length_c   1.000
_cell.angle_alpha   90.00
_cell.angle_beta   90.00
_cell.angle_gamma   90.00
#
_symmetry.space_group_name_H-M   'P 1'
#
loop_
_entity.id
_entity.type
_entity.pdbx_description
1 polymer ?
#
loop_
_entity_poly.entity_id
_entity_poly.type
_entity_poly.pdbx_seq_one_letter_code
_entity_poly.pdbx_strand_id
1 'polypeptide(L)'
;LRQILSTMFVWFCVVACASAASLVSGEKVKTGQPHKVPVNGTKVLRAAHFAVVEFNRANAEEQFAYKTVNITSAKIQIVAGINYIMEMLLGRTMCKRIYTADGEPLQMCSLLNPCCRFIVTEIPWEGSCVLTLNKCHPSNH
;
A
#
# COMPACT_ATOMS: atom_id res chain seq x y z
N LEU A 1 -13.96 52.71 -31.73
CA LEU A 1 -14.87 51.60 -31.35
C LEU A 1 -14.18 50.23 -31.42
N ARG A 2 -13.61 49.83 -32.57
CA ARG A 2 -12.88 48.54 -32.74
C ARG A 2 -11.68 48.36 -31.79
N GLN A 3 -10.86 49.40 -31.57
CA GLN A 3 -9.72 49.35 -30.64
C GLN A 3 -10.17 49.10 -29.18
N ILE A 4 -11.26 49.75 -28.77
CA ILE A 4 -11.79 49.70 -27.39
C ILE A 4 -12.43 48.35 -27.09
N LEU A 5 -13.14 47.75 -28.06
CA LEU A 5 -13.65 46.38 -27.91
C LEU A 5 -12.51 45.35 -27.74
N SER A 6 -11.40 45.55 -28.45
CA SER A 6 -10.24 44.65 -28.40
C SER A 6 -9.51 44.73 -27.05
N THR A 7 -9.34 45.93 -26.49
CA THR A 7 -8.73 46.10 -25.16
C THR A 7 -9.62 45.56 -24.04
N MET A 8 -10.95 45.70 -24.15
CA MET A 8 -11.89 45.14 -23.17
C MET A 8 -11.91 43.60 -23.19
N PHE A 9 -11.81 42.98 -24.37
CA PHE A 9 -11.71 41.51 -24.50
C PHE A 9 -10.42 40.95 -23.90
N VAL A 10 -9.29 41.61 -24.13
CA VAL A 10 -8.00 41.19 -23.57
C VAL A 10 -8.01 41.28 -22.05
N TRP A 11 -8.61 42.34 -21.48
CA TRP A 11 -8.68 42.50 -20.04
C TRP A 11 -9.62 41.47 -19.39
N PHE A 12 -10.70 41.10 -20.06
CA PHE A 12 -11.59 40.01 -19.63
C PHE A 12 -10.87 38.65 -19.56
N CYS A 13 -10.01 38.35 -20.54
CA CYS A 13 -9.22 37.12 -20.55
C CYS A 13 -8.20 37.07 -19.39
N VAL A 14 -7.57 38.19 -19.06
CA VAL A 14 -6.59 38.26 -17.96
C VAL A 14 -7.25 38.06 -16.60
N VAL A 15 -8.45 38.64 -16.39
CA VAL A 15 -9.21 38.50 -15.14
C VAL A 15 -9.78 37.07 -14.98
N ALA A 16 -10.24 36.44 -16.07
CA ALA A 16 -10.75 35.07 -16.03
C ALA A 16 -9.66 34.01 -15.79
N CYS A 17 -8.42 34.27 -16.20
CA CYS A 17 -7.30 33.36 -15.94
C CYS A 17 -6.75 33.46 -14.50
N ALA A 18 -6.97 34.58 -13.81
CA ALA A 18 -6.48 34.78 -12.44
C ALA A 18 -7.30 34.03 -11.37
N SER A 19 -8.52 33.59 -11.68
CA SER A 19 -9.42 32.92 -10.73
C SER A 19 -9.35 31.39 -10.76
N ALA A 20 -8.55 30.79 -11.64
CA ALA A 20 -8.37 29.34 -11.74
C ALA A 20 -7.07 28.83 -11.09
N ALA A 21 -6.52 29.56 -10.11
CA ALA A 21 -5.47 29.02 -9.25
C ALA A 21 -6.09 28.00 -8.28
N SER A 22 -6.26 26.76 -8.74
CA SER A 22 -6.57 25.64 -7.84
C SER A 22 -5.46 25.54 -6.80
N LEU A 23 -5.79 25.77 -5.52
CA LEU A 23 -4.89 25.49 -4.41
C LEU A 23 -4.69 23.97 -4.34
N VAL A 24 -3.69 23.46 -5.05
CA VAL A 24 -3.11 22.14 -4.74
C VAL A 24 -2.47 22.30 -3.38
N SER A 25 -3.18 21.84 -2.35
CA SER A 25 -2.62 21.72 -1.01
C SER A 25 -1.53 20.64 -1.10
N GLY A 26 -0.29 21.07 -1.35
CA GLY A 26 0.86 20.21 -1.32
C GLY A 26 1.05 19.73 0.11
N GLU A 27 0.59 18.50 0.38
CA GLU A 27 0.85 17.86 1.66
C GLU A 27 2.36 17.77 1.85
N LYS A 28 2.86 18.48 2.86
CA LYS A 28 4.30 18.62 3.13
C LYS A 28 4.82 17.24 3.58
N VAL A 29 5.43 16.50 2.66
CA VAL A 29 6.00 15.16 2.95
C VAL A 29 7.09 15.32 4.01
N LYS A 30 6.82 14.84 5.24
CA LYS A 30 7.80 14.83 6.33
C LYS A 30 8.82 13.72 6.09
N THR A 31 10.09 14.08 5.99
CA THR A 31 11.20 13.12 5.88
C THR A 31 11.50 12.50 7.24
N GLY A 32 12.04 11.28 7.23
CA GLY A 32 12.50 10.57 8.43
C GLY A 32 11.41 10.01 9.36
N GLN A 33 10.24 10.63 9.46
CA GLN A 33 9.14 10.12 10.29
C GLN A 33 8.14 9.30 9.46
N PRO A 34 7.77 8.08 9.89
CA PRO A 34 6.67 7.34 9.27
C PRO A 34 5.35 8.11 9.38
N HIS A 35 4.66 8.30 8.26
CA HIS A 35 3.32 8.88 8.20
C HIS A 35 2.33 7.89 7.58
N LYS A 36 1.07 7.91 8.03
CA LYS A 36 0.03 7.02 7.52
C LYS A 36 -0.32 7.38 6.08
N VAL A 37 -0.61 6.36 5.27
CA VAL A 37 -1.09 6.49 3.90
C VAL A 37 -2.27 5.55 3.65
N PRO A 38 -3.09 5.78 2.61
CA PRO A 38 -4.18 4.88 2.27
C PRO A 38 -3.68 3.47 1.93
N VAL A 39 -4.30 2.45 2.54
CA VAL A 39 -3.94 1.04 2.32
C VAL A 39 -4.21 0.55 0.90
N ASN A 40 -5.14 1.21 0.20
CA ASN A 40 -5.48 0.96 -1.20
C ASN A 40 -4.65 1.78 -2.20
N GLY A 41 -3.66 2.54 -1.72
CA GLY A 41 -2.76 3.29 -2.59
C GLY A 41 -1.97 2.37 -3.52
N THR A 42 -1.88 2.71 -4.80
CA THR A 42 -1.23 1.86 -5.82
C THR A 42 0.21 1.46 -5.46
N LYS A 43 0.99 2.37 -4.87
CA LYS A 43 2.34 2.09 -4.37
C LYS A 43 2.34 1.11 -3.19
N VAL A 44 1.39 1.25 -2.26
CA VAL A 44 1.22 0.34 -1.12
C VAL A 44 0.84 -1.06 -1.62
N LEU A 45 -0.10 -1.16 -2.55
CA LEU A 45 -0.52 -2.44 -3.14
C LEU A 45 0.64 -3.15 -3.86
N ARG A 46 1.48 -2.39 -4.58
CA ARG A 46 2.68 -2.93 -5.23
C ARG A 46 3.70 -3.42 -4.20
N ALA A 47 3.97 -2.63 -3.16
CA ALA A 47 4.88 -3.02 -2.10
C ALA A 47 4.38 -4.26 -1.35
N ALA A 48 3.07 -4.34 -1.05
CA ALA A 48 2.43 -5.48 -0.42
C ALA A 48 2.57 -6.75 -1.28
N HIS A 49 2.32 -6.65 -2.59
CA HIS A 49 2.51 -7.76 -3.52
C HIS A 49 3.97 -8.24 -3.53
N PHE A 50 4.93 -7.31 -3.66
CA PHE A 50 6.35 -7.62 -3.61
C PHE A 50 6.73 -8.33 -2.29
N ALA A 51 6.25 -7.83 -1.15
CA ALA A 51 6.53 -8.42 0.16
C ALA A 51 6.05 -9.87 0.26
N VAL A 52 4.85 -10.18 -0.23
CA VAL A 52 4.31 -11.55 -0.18
C VAL A 52 5.05 -12.49 -1.13
N VAL A 53 5.47 -12.02 -2.31
CA VAL A 53 6.30 -12.80 -3.23
C VAL A 53 7.63 -13.18 -2.58
N GLU A 54 8.34 -12.19 -2.01
CA GLU A 54 9.62 -12.43 -1.33
C GLU A 54 9.45 -13.29 -0.07
N PHE A 55 8.37 -13.09 0.68
CA PHE A 55 8.05 -13.92 1.84
C PHE A 55 7.82 -15.38 1.46
N ASN A 56 7.03 -15.66 0.42
CA ASN A 56 6.80 -17.02 -0.05
C ASN A 56 8.09 -17.65 -0.59
N ARG A 57 8.93 -16.87 -1.28
CA ARG A 57 10.24 -17.33 -1.77
C ARG A 57 11.16 -17.73 -0.62
N ALA A 58 11.19 -16.94 0.45
CA ALA A 58 12.00 -17.24 1.63
C ALA A 58 11.48 -18.46 2.43
N ASN A 59 10.19 -18.79 2.30
CA ASN A 59 9.53 -19.91 2.97
C ASN A 59 9.09 -21.00 1.96
N ALA A 60 9.93 -21.29 0.97
CA ALA A 60 9.60 -22.23 -0.12
C ALA A 60 9.33 -23.67 0.36
N GLU A 61 9.81 -24.03 1.55
CA GLU A 61 9.59 -25.35 2.18
C GLU A 61 8.18 -25.51 2.77
N GLU A 62 7.42 -24.42 2.92
CA GLU A 62 6.03 -24.49 3.37
C GLU A 62 5.15 -25.13 2.30
N GLN A 63 4.29 -26.07 2.71
CA GLN A 63 3.44 -26.83 1.78
C GLN A 63 2.50 -25.93 0.94
N PHE A 64 2.11 -24.77 1.47
CA PHE A 64 1.19 -23.85 0.82
C PHE A 64 1.71 -22.42 0.85
N ALA A 65 1.68 -21.76 -0.31
CA ALA A 65 1.98 -20.33 -0.41
C ALA A 65 0.94 -19.48 0.32
N TYR A 66 1.36 -18.32 0.80
CA TYR A 66 0.50 -17.30 1.39
C TYR A 66 0.02 -16.30 0.34
N LYS A 67 -1.18 -15.75 0.56
CA LYS A 67 -1.74 -14.62 -0.19
C LYS A 67 -2.13 -13.50 0.78
N THR A 68 -2.14 -12.28 0.28
CA THR A 68 -2.70 -11.15 1.02
C THR A 68 -4.21 -11.34 1.19
N VAL A 69 -4.69 -11.34 2.44
CA VAL A 69 -6.13 -11.28 2.76
C VAL A 69 -6.55 -9.83 2.95
N ASN A 70 -5.81 -9.08 3.77
CA ASN A 70 -6.09 -7.67 4.03
C ASN A 70 -4.81 -6.89 4.37
N ILE A 71 -4.81 -5.59 4.11
CA ILE A 71 -3.78 -4.64 4.59
C ILE A 71 -4.46 -3.77 5.64
N THR A 72 -4.11 -3.96 6.91
CA THR A 72 -4.74 -3.28 8.05
C THR A 72 -4.11 -1.92 8.33
N SER A 73 -2.83 -1.74 7.99
CA SER A 73 -2.12 -0.48 8.17
C SER A 73 -1.06 -0.28 7.09
N ALA A 74 -0.90 0.96 6.65
CA ALA A 74 0.18 1.35 5.75
C ALA A 74 0.77 2.71 6.18
N LYS A 75 2.11 2.78 6.19
CA LYS A 75 2.86 4.00 6.44
C LYS A 75 4.00 4.12 5.44
N ILE A 76 4.35 5.35 5.08
CA ILE A 76 5.54 5.66 4.27
C ILE A 76 6.54 6.43 5.15
N GLN A 77 7.82 6.14 4.98
CA GLN A 77 8.91 6.87 5.59
C GLN A 77 10.00 7.13 4.54
N ILE A 78 10.33 8.40 4.33
CA ILE A 78 11.41 8.81 3.42
C ILE A 78 12.74 8.78 4.18
N VAL A 79 13.70 8.01 3.69
CA VAL A 79 15.04 7.80 4.25
C VAL A 79 16.08 7.87 3.10
N ALA A 80 17.20 7.13 3.17
CA ALA A 80 18.01 6.77 2.01
C ALA A 80 17.27 5.73 1.14
N GLY A 81 16.04 6.05 0.75
CA GLY A 81 15.07 5.18 0.09
C GLY A 81 13.66 5.52 0.57
N ILE A 82 12.69 4.67 0.23
CA ILE A 82 11.30 4.80 0.64
C ILE A 82 10.89 3.51 1.34
N ASN A 83 10.62 3.60 2.64
CA ASN A 83 10.11 2.46 3.41
C ASN A 83 8.58 2.45 3.34
N TYR A 84 8.01 1.36 2.85
CA TYR A 84 6.60 1.01 2.97
C TYR A 84 6.45 0.06 4.17
N ILE A 85 5.93 0.59 5.27
CA ILE A 85 5.71 -0.16 6.51
C ILE A 85 4.26 -0.59 6.55
N MET A 86 4.02 -1.90 6.49
CA MET A 86 2.69 -2.48 6.31
C MET A 86 2.39 -3.47 7.42
N GLU A 87 1.16 -3.45 7.91
CA GLU A 87 0.56 -4.52 8.69
C GLU A 87 -0.46 -5.23 7.80
N MET A 88 -0.30 -6.54 7.66
CA MET A 88 -1.00 -7.34 6.67
C MET A 88 -1.50 -8.64 7.29
N LEU A 89 -2.73 -8.99 6.98
CA LEU A 89 -3.26 -10.32 7.25
C LEU A 89 -2.95 -11.21 6.05
N LEU A 90 -2.18 -12.28 6.28
CA LEU A 90 -1.94 -13.30 5.25
C LEU A 90 -2.85 -14.49 5.47
N GLY A 91 -3.19 -15.17 4.38
CA GLY A 91 -3.91 -16.44 4.42
C GLY A 91 -3.30 -17.45 3.47
N ARG A 92 -3.40 -18.72 3.80
CA ARG A 92 -2.88 -19.79 2.94
C ARG A 92 -3.72 -19.90 1.67
N THR A 93 -3.08 -20.19 0.54
CA THR A 93 -3.75 -20.31 -0.77
C THR A 93 -4.63 -21.55 -0.86
N MET A 94 -4.24 -22.65 -0.20
CA MET A 94 -5.00 -23.90 -0.11
C MET A 94 -5.32 -24.23 1.34
N CYS A 95 -6.56 -24.68 1.55
CA CYS A 95 -7.11 -24.94 2.87
C CYS A 95 -7.69 -26.34 2.92
N LYS A 96 -7.17 -27.18 3.82
CA LYS A 96 -7.78 -28.46 4.12
C LYS A 96 -9.13 -28.20 4.78
N ARG A 97 -10.20 -28.72 4.18
CA ARG A 97 -11.51 -28.80 4.87
C ARG A 97 -11.39 -29.88 5.93
N ILE A 98 -11.78 -29.54 7.15
CA ILE A 98 -11.89 -30.48 8.25
C ILE A 98 -13.38 -30.54 8.58
N TYR A 99 -13.94 -31.73 8.72
CA TYR A 99 -15.33 -31.88 9.13
C TYR A 99 -15.36 -31.94 10.66
N THR A 100 -16.21 -31.14 11.30
CA THR A 100 -16.50 -31.27 12.72
C THR A 100 -17.27 -32.57 13.00
N ALA A 101 -17.39 -32.96 14.27
CA ALA A 101 -18.15 -34.16 14.65
C ALA A 101 -19.64 -34.08 14.23
N ASP A 102 -20.13 -32.85 14.05
CA ASP A 102 -21.44 -32.43 13.57
C ASP A 102 -21.53 -32.34 12.03
N GLY A 103 -20.46 -32.67 11.30
CA GLY A 103 -20.45 -32.76 9.84
C GLY A 103 -20.28 -31.43 9.11
N GLU A 104 -20.12 -30.31 9.84
CA GLU A 104 -19.91 -29.00 9.25
C GLU A 104 -18.45 -28.85 8.76
N PRO A 105 -18.23 -28.37 7.52
CA PRO A 105 -16.89 -28.16 7.00
C PRO A 105 -16.24 -26.91 7.64
N LEU A 106 -15.39 -27.11 8.64
CA LEU A 106 -14.48 -26.08 9.14
C LEU A 106 -13.29 -25.91 8.19
N GLN A 107 -13.06 -24.67 7.76
CA GLN A 107 -11.89 -24.31 6.98
C GLN A 107 -10.82 -23.73 7.90
N MET A 108 -9.84 -24.56 8.28
CA MET A 108 -8.79 -24.23 9.26
C MET A 108 -7.99 -22.96 8.92
N CYS A 109 -7.89 -22.60 7.63
CA CYS A 109 -7.22 -21.37 7.22
C CYS A 109 -7.82 -20.10 7.83
N SER A 110 -9.14 -20.05 8.05
CA SER A 110 -9.78 -18.88 8.64
C SER A 110 -9.32 -18.63 10.09
N LEU A 111 -8.81 -19.65 10.76
CA LEU A 111 -8.34 -19.61 12.15
C LEU A 111 -6.82 -19.40 12.27
N LEU A 112 -6.07 -19.49 11.16
CA LEU A 112 -4.60 -19.47 11.12
C LEU A 112 -4.05 -18.42 10.14
N ASN A 113 -4.70 -17.28 10.03
CA ASN A 113 -4.22 -16.19 9.16
C ASN A 113 -3.22 -15.33 9.95
N PRO A 114 -1.89 -15.49 9.79
CA PRO A 114 -0.95 -14.72 10.61
C PRO A 114 -1.03 -13.23 10.27
N CYS A 115 -0.95 -12.40 11.32
CA CYS A 115 -0.75 -10.97 11.16
C CYS A 115 0.75 -10.71 10.99
N CYS A 116 1.12 -10.16 9.85
CA CYS A 116 2.49 -9.92 9.45
C CYS A 116 2.80 -8.42 9.36
N ARG A 117 3.93 -8.02 9.93
CA ARG A 117 4.52 -6.70 9.76
C ARG A 117 5.64 -6.78 8.73
N PHE A 118 5.44 -6.10 7.61
CA PHE A 118 6.39 -6.04 6.51
C PHE A 118 6.97 -4.64 6.36
N ILE A 119 8.25 -4.57 6.01
CA ILE A 119 8.89 -3.33 5.54
C ILE A 119 9.52 -3.61 4.19
N VAL A 120 9.03 -2.91 3.16
CA VAL A 120 9.64 -2.92 1.83
C VAL A 120 10.37 -1.61 1.65
N THR A 121 11.65 -1.68 1.33
CA THR A 121 12.48 -0.51 1.03
C THR A 121 12.68 -0.42 -0.46
N GLU A 122 12.12 0.62 -1.08
CA GLU A 122 12.37 0.98 -2.48
C GLU A 122 13.54 1.95 -2.53
N ILE A 123 14.49 1.73 -3.45
CA ILE A 123 15.65 2.59 -3.69
C ILE A 123 15.53 3.12 -5.12
N PRO A 124 14.86 4.28 -5.32
CA PRO A 124 14.46 4.72 -6.66
C PRO A 124 15.62 4.95 -7.63
N TRP A 125 16.76 5.45 -7.13
CA TRP A 125 17.95 5.71 -7.96
C TRP A 125 18.71 4.45 -8.36
N GLU A 126 18.47 3.32 -7.70
CA GLU A 126 19.00 2.00 -8.08
C GLU A 126 17.96 1.16 -8.83
N GLY A 127 16.69 1.58 -8.83
CA GLY A 127 15.60 0.82 -9.43
C GLY A 127 15.28 -0.49 -8.69
N SER A 128 15.65 -0.59 -7.41
CA SER A 128 15.55 -1.83 -6.62
C SER A 128 14.50 -1.73 -5.51
N CYS A 129 13.96 -2.89 -5.13
CA CYS A 129 13.09 -3.06 -3.96
C CYS A 129 13.60 -4.23 -3.12
N VAL A 130 13.56 -4.11 -1.79
CA VAL A 130 14.02 -5.15 -0.87
C VAL A 130 13.03 -5.31 0.28
N LEU A 131 12.73 -6.56 0.65
CA LEU A 131 11.96 -6.88 1.85
C LEU A 131 12.90 -6.87 3.06
N THR A 132 12.93 -5.77 3.80
CA THR A 132 13.88 -5.56 4.90
C THR A 132 13.36 -6.08 6.24
N LEU A 133 12.06 -6.35 6.36
CA LEU A 133 11.46 -6.96 7.55
C LEU A 133 10.26 -7.82 7.18
N ASN A 134 10.16 -9.02 7.75
CA ASN A 134 9.10 -9.99 7.46
C ASN A 134 8.51 -10.72 8.70
N LYS A 135 8.21 -9.99 9.78
CA LYS A 135 7.79 -10.62 11.05
C LYS A 135 6.30 -10.96 11.07
N CYS A 136 5.95 -12.20 11.41
CA CYS A 136 4.56 -12.66 11.52
C CYS A 136 4.25 -13.17 12.93
N HIS A 137 3.01 -12.93 13.39
CA HIS A 137 2.47 -13.47 14.64
C HIS A 137 1.22 -14.29 14.35
N PRO A 138 0.94 -15.36 15.10
CA PRO A 138 -0.33 -16.06 15.03
C PRO A 138 -1.49 -15.09 15.27
N SER A 139 -2.56 -15.17 14.49
CA SER A 139 -3.81 -14.48 14.80
C SER A 139 -4.42 -15.15 16.04
N ASN A 140 -4.31 -14.50 17.20
CA ASN A 140 -5.09 -14.88 18.37
C ASN A 140 -6.53 -14.42 18.11
N HIS A 141 -7.42 -15.36 17.80
CA HIS A 141 -8.87 -15.16 17.82
C HIS A 141 -9.42 -15.48 19.20
#